data_AF-A0A560JYK8-F1
#
_entry.id   AF-A0A560JYK8-F1
#
_cell.length_a   1.000
_cell.length_b   1.000
_cell.length_c   1.000
_cell.angle_alpha   90.00
_cell.angle_beta   90.00
_cell.angle_gamma   90.00
#
_symmetry.space_group_name_H-M   'P 1'
#
loop_
_entity.id
_entity.type
_entity.pdbx_description
1 polymer ?
#
loop_
_entity_poly.entity_id
_entity_poly.type
_entity_poly.pdbx_seq_one_letter_code
_entity_poly.pdbx_strand_id
1 'polypeptide(L)'
;MFDEIKVPLIDLKLKLNAGYLLVFGPLLIVLVILAIHFLREDLPRTRGKKDLKNGLFRAIPPLGAAFLSLQFFLLLAPKGECNTFQRSRLLFEWLHAFQPEYCMYLPAETQEHMPWLFEPPMLQAWMQIILPVIALTVVIKDWRTLAG
;
A
#
# COMPACT_ATOMS: atom_id res chain seq x y z
N MET A 1 8.71 -18.76 -29.76
CA MET A 1 9.73 -17.74 -29.48
C MET A 1 8.96 -16.54 -28.94
N PHE A 2 8.74 -16.49 -27.63
CA PHE A 2 8.06 -15.36 -27.00
C PHE A 2 9.16 -14.35 -26.67
N ASP A 3 9.22 -13.28 -27.45
CA ASP A 3 10.10 -12.15 -27.18
C ASP A 3 9.73 -11.57 -25.81
N GLU A 4 10.70 -11.64 -24.90
CA GLU A 4 10.67 -10.94 -23.62
C GLU A 4 10.59 -9.44 -23.93
N ILE A 5 9.38 -8.89 -23.85
CA ILE A 5 9.18 -7.45 -23.75
C ILE A 5 9.71 -7.05 -22.37
N LYS A 6 11.02 -6.80 -22.31
CA LYS A 6 11.68 -6.14 -21.18
C LYS A 6 11.16 -4.71 -21.12
N VAL A 7 10.07 -4.53 -20.40
CA VAL A 7 9.64 -3.21 -19.96
C VAL A 7 10.77 -2.66 -19.09
N PRO A 8 11.42 -1.54 -19.46
CA PRO A 8 12.62 -1.05 -18.78
C PRO A 8 12.38 -0.56 -17.34
N LEU A 9 11.13 -0.59 -16.84
CA LEU A 9 10.82 -0.40 -15.42
C LEU A 9 11.15 -1.63 -14.55
N ILE A 10 11.22 -2.83 -15.12
CA ILE A 10 11.35 -4.09 -14.37
C ILE A 10 12.82 -4.41 -14.04
N ASP A 11 13.76 -3.84 -14.79
CA ASP A 11 15.21 -4.03 -14.59
C ASP A 11 15.84 -2.96 -13.67
N LEU A 12 15.01 -2.12 -13.06
CA LEU A 12 15.38 -1.46 -11.81
C LEU A 12 15.50 -2.59 -10.79
N LYS A 13 16.70 -3.17 -10.64
CA LYS A 13 17.06 -4.14 -9.59
C LYS A 13 16.33 -3.72 -8.33
N LEU A 14 15.19 -4.35 -8.09
CA LEU A 14 14.22 -3.90 -7.12
C LEU A 14 14.75 -4.39 -5.79
N LYS A 15 15.84 -3.77 -5.33
CA LYS A 15 16.29 -3.80 -3.94
C LYS A 15 15.30 -2.97 -3.08
N LEU A 16 14.04 -2.80 -3.53
CA LEU A 16 12.94 -2.53 -2.63
C LEU A 16 12.82 -3.76 -1.74
N ASN A 17 13.38 -3.63 -0.55
CA ASN A 17 13.09 -4.54 0.53
C ASN A 17 11.57 -4.57 0.73
N ALA A 18 10.99 -5.78 0.79
CA ALA A 18 9.58 -6.00 1.00
C ALA A 18 9.03 -5.19 2.19
N GLY A 19 9.86 -4.93 3.21
CA GLY A 19 9.53 -4.02 4.31
C GLY A 19 9.13 -2.61 3.88
N TYR A 20 9.87 -1.99 2.94
CA TYR A 20 9.51 -0.65 2.44
C TYR A 20 8.21 -0.66 1.66
N LEU A 21 7.95 -1.73 0.89
CA LEU A 21 6.69 -1.88 0.17
C LEU A 21 5.51 -2.01 1.14
N LEU A 22 5.68 -2.71 2.26
CA LEU A 22 4.64 -2.87 3.28
C LEU A 22 4.39 -1.57 4.05
N VAL A 23 5.45 -0.85 4.41
CA VAL A 23 5.33 0.38 5.20
C VAL A 23 4.85 1.56 4.35
N PHE A 24 5.39 1.76 3.15
CA PHE A 24 5.14 2.95 2.33
C PHE A 24 4.27 2.68 1.09
N GLY A 25 4.05 1.43 0.70
CA GLY A 25 3.28 1.07 -0.49
C GLY A 25 1.86 1.63 -0.49
N PRO A 26 1.06 1.48 0.59
CA PRO A 26 -0.28 2.05 0.66
C PRO A 26 -0.31 3.56 0.44
N LEU A 27 0.68 4.29 0.98
CA LEU A 27 0.80 5.73 0.78
C LEU A 27 1.07 6.06 -0.70
N LEU A 28 2.03 5.37 -1.32
CA LEU A 28 2.35 5.57 -2.74
C LEU A 28 1.14 5.28 -3.64
N ILE A 29 0.38 4.22 -3.36
CA ILE A 29 -0.83 3.89 -4.11
C ILE A 29 -1.87 5.01 -3.98
N VAL A 30 -2.12 5.52 -2.77
CA VAL A 30 -3.06 6.63 -2.56
C VAL A 30 -2.61 7.89 -3.29
N LEU A 31 -1.32 8.24 -3.23
CA LEU A 31 -0.78 9.41 -3.93
C LEU A 31 -0.98 9.29 -5.44
N VAL A 32 -0.76 8.11 -6.02
CA VAL A 32 -1.01 7.87 -7.45
C VAL A 32 -2.51 8.02 -7.78
N ILE A 33 -3.41 7.48 -6.95
CA ILE A 33 -4.86 7.63 -7.15
C ILE A 33 -5.26 9.10 -7.10
N LEU A 34 -4.80 9.85 -6.10
CA LEU A 34 -5.08 11.28 -5.95
C LEU A 34 -4.51 12.08 -7.13
N ALA A 35 -3.28 11.81 -7.56
CA ALA A 35 -2.69 12.48 -8.72
C ALA A 35 -3.52 12.23 -9.99
N ILE A 36 -3.96 11.00 -10.24
CA ILE A 36 -4.83 10.68 -11.37
C ILE A 36 -6.19 11.38 -11.25
N HIS A 37 -6.74 11.47 -10.03
CA HIS A 37 -8.00 12.17 -9.77
C HIS A 37 -7.89 13.66 -10.12
N PHE A 38 -6.88 14.35 -9.58
CA PHE A 38 -6.65 15.78 -9.84
C PHE A 38 -6.37 16.05 -11.32
N LEU A 39 -5.49 15.27 -11.95
CA LEU A 39 -5.19 15.41 -13.38
C LEU A 39 -6.43 15.20 -14.28
N ARG A 40 -7.42 14.42 -13.83
CA ARG A 40 -8.67 14.23 -14.58
C ARG A 40 -9.70 15.34 -14.36
N GLU A 41 -9.69 16.03 -13.22
CA GLU A 41 -10.59 17.16 -13.01
C GLU A 41 -10.30 18.31 -14.00
N ASP A 42 -9.05 18.44 -14.46
CA ASP A 42 -8.64 19.45 -15.45
C ASP A 42 -9.00 19.12 -16.91
N LEU A 43 -9.41 17.88 -17.22
CA LEU A 43 -9.80 17.50 -18.58
C LEU A 43 -11.32 17.59 -18.79
N PRO A 44 -11.78 18.03 -19.98
CA PRO A 44 -13.20 18.05 -20.31
C PRO A 44 -13.78 16.63 -20.19
N ARG A 45 -14.75 16.48 -19.29
CA ARG A 45 -15.37 15.22 -18.92
C ARG A 45 -16.14 14.65 -20.11
N THR A 46 -15.52 13.76 -20.88
CA THR A 46 -16.24 12.95 -21.87
C THR A 46 -17.07 11.92 -21.11
N ARG A 47 -18.40 12.04 -21.22
CA ARG A 47 -19.38 11.16 -20.57
C ARG A 47 -19.27 9.75 -21.18
N GLY A 48 -18.37 8.93 -20.63
CA GLY A 48 -18.17 7.57 -21.08
C GLY A 48 -19.35 6.67 -20.67
N LYS A 49 -19.74 5.73 -21.55
CA LYS A 49 -20.69 4.66 -21.21
C LYS A 49 -20.21 3.90 -19.96
N LYS A 50 -21.15 3.51 -19.09
CA LYS A 50 -20.91 2.62 -17.95
C LYS A 50 -20.33 1.30 -18.46
N ASP A 51 -19.02 1.14 -18.35
CA ASP A 51 -18.36 -0.12 -18.63
C ASP A 51 -17.91 -0.75 -17.31
N LEU A 52 -18.58 -1.84 -16.92
CA LEU A 52 -18.32 -2.58 -15.69
C LEU A 52 -16.84 -3.00 -15.58
N LYS A 53 -16.21 -3.30 -16.72
CA LYS A 53 -14.77 -3.62 -16.79
C LYS A 53 -13.94 -2.46 -16.28
N ASN A 54 -14.28 -1.24 -16.67
CA ASN A 54 -13.59 -0.03 -16.25
C ASN A 54 -13.76 0.25 -14.74
N GLY A 55 -14.85 -0.23 -14.13
CA GLY A 55 -15.07 -0.16 -12.68
C GLY A 55 -14.19 -1.15 -11.92
N LEU A 56 -14.10 -2.39 -12.40
CA LEU A 56 -13.27 -3.43 -11.80
C LEU A 56 -11.78 -3.02 -11.81
N PHE A 57 -11.27 -2.52 -12.94
CA PHE A 57 -9.88 -2.05 -13.03
C PHE A 57 -9.57 -0.90 -12.06
N ARG A 58 -10.55 -0.04 -11.75
CA ARG A 58 -10.37 1.06 -10.78
C ARG A 58 -10.39 0.60 -9.32
N ALA A 59 -10.98 -0.54 -9.03
CA ALA A 59 -11.01 -1.11 -7.68
C ALA A 59 -9.71 -1.83 -7.31
N ILE A 60 -8.90 -2.25 -8.29
CA ILE A 60 -7.64 -2.99 -8.05
C ILE A 60 -6.66 -2.18 -7.17
N PRO A 61 -6.37 -0.89 -7.43
CA PRO A 61 -5.40 -0.16 -6.60
C PRO A 61 -5.82 -0.01 -5.13
N PRO A 62 -7.06 0.40 -4.77
CA PRO A 62 -7.52 0.39 -3.38
C PRO A 62 -7.43 -0.99 -2.72
N LEU A 63 -7.78 -2.06 -3.44
CA LEU A 63 -7.66 -3.43 -2.92
C LEU A 63 -6.19 -3.82 -2.68
N GLY A 64 -5.28 -3.41 -3.57
CA GLY A 64 -3.84 -3.59 -3.39
C GLY A 64 -3.30 -2.85 -2.16
N ALA A 65 -3.74 -1.60 -1.95
CA ALA A 65 -3.40 -0.84 -0.74
C ALA A 65 -3.92 -1.53 0.52
N ALA A 66 -5.17 -2.00 0.52
CA ALA A 66 -5.76 -2.74 1.64
C ALA A 66 -5.01 -4.06 1.90
N PHE A 67 -4.62 -4.79 0.85
CA PHE A 67 -3.83 -6.01 0.96
C PHE A 67 -2.47 -5.74 1.60
N LEU A 68 -1.71 -4.75 1.12
CA LEU A 68 -0.42 -4.37 1.70
C LEU A 68 -0.55 -3.92 3.16
N SER A 69 -1.60 -3.15 3.46
CA SER A 69 -1.93 -2.71 4.83
C SER A 69 -2.23 -3.89 5.75
N LEU A 70 -2.94 -4.91 5.25
CA LEU A 70 -3.18 -6.14 6.00
C LEU A 70 -1.88 -6.91 6.25
N GLN A 71 -1.01 -7.02 5.23
CA GLN A 71 0.28 -7.67 5.37
C GLN A 71 1.18 -6.95 6.40
N PHE A 72 1.12 -5.62 6.49
CA PHE A 72 1.82 -4.84 7.54
C PHE A 72 1.46 -5.35 8.94
N PHE A 73 0.17 -5.55 9.23
CA PHE A 73 -0.26 -6.03 10.55
C PHE A 73 0.01 -7.51 10.79
N LEU A 74 -0.05 -8.35 9.76
CA LEU A 74 0.11 -9.79 9.93
C LEU A 74 1.58 -10.18 10.06
N LEU A 75 2.46 -9.50 9.32
CA LEU A 75 3.82 -9.98 9.06
C LEU A 75 4.91 -9.17 9.73
N LEU A 76 4.61 -7.98 10.26
CA LEU A 76 5.59 -7.17 10.98
C LEU A 76 5.44 -7.34 12.50
N ALA A 77 6.56 -7.59 13.16
CA ALA A 77 6.68 -7.63 14.62
C ALA A 77 8.02 -7.01 15.04
N PRO A 78 8.21 -6.65 16.32
CA PRO A 78 9.54 -6.38 16.86
C PRO A 78 10.48 -7.58 16.67
N LYS A 79 11.78 -7.31 16.58
CA LYS A 79 12.82 -8.34 16.39
C LYS A 79 12.72 -9.41 17.49
N GLY A 80 12.66 -10.68 17.08
CA GLY A 80 12.57 -11.83 17.97
C GLY A 80 11.17 -12.08 18.53
N GLU A 81 10.16 -11.27 18.17
CA GLU A 81 8.81 -11.37 18.74
C GLU A 81 7.74 -11.83 17.74
N CYS A 82 8.11 -12.41 16.60
CA CYS A 82 7.16 -12.82 15.57
C CYS A 82 6.01 -13.72 16.08
N ASN A 83 6.28 -14.57 17.08
CA ASN A 83 5.33 -15.52 17.66
C ASN A 83 4.61 -14.99 18.91
N THR A 84 5.16 -13.98 19.57
CA THR A 84 4.69 -13.49 20.88
C THR A 84 4.05 -12.11 20.80
N PHE A 85 4.39 -11.33 19.77
CA PHE A 85 3.90 -9.97 19.62
C PHE A 85 2.44 -9.94 19.19
N GLN A 86 1.62 -9.31 20.03
CA GLN A 86 0.22 -9.07 19.73
C GLN A 86 0.10 -7.85 18.81
N ARG A 87 -0.24 -8.07 17.54
CA ARG A 87 -0.18 -7.03 16.49
C ARG A 87 -1.18 -5.89 16.68
N SER A 88 -2.24 -6.10 17.46
CA SER A 88 -3.16 -5.03 17.87
C SER A 88 -2.48 -3.96 18.71
N ARG A 89 -1.35 -4.27 19.37
CA ARG A 89 -0.56 -3.29 20.14
C ARG A 89 -0.03 -2.17 19.24
N LEU A 90 0.20 -2.43 17.96
CA LEU A 90 0.57 -1.40 16.97
C LEU A 90 -0.48 -0.30 16.85
N LEU A 91 -1.76 -0.56 17.16
CA LEU A 91 -2.85 0.42 16.98
C LEU A 91 -3.15 1.24 18.22
N PHE A 92 -2.83 0.72 19.40
CA PHE A 92 -3.35 1.26 20.66
C PHE A 92 -2.26 1.53 21.70
N GLU A 93 -1.08 0.93 21.58
CA GLU A 93 0.01 1.14 22.54
C GLU A 93 1.02 2.18 22.07
N TRP A 94 1.55 2.91 23.05
CA TRP A 94 2.63 3.86 22.86
C TRP A 94 3.99 3.14 22.88
N LEU A 95 4.35 2.56 21.74
CA LEU A 95 5.64 1.90 21.56
C LEU A 95 6.71 2.93 21.15
N HIS A 96 7.96 2.68 21.55
CA HIS A 96 9.11 3.41 21.01
C HIS A 96 9.34 3.04 19.54
N ALA A 97 10.08 3.87 18.82
CA ALA A 97 10.53 3.50 17.47
C ALA A 97 11.29 2.17 17.50
N PHE A 98 11.02 1.30 16.53
CA PHE A 98 11.75 0.04 16.38
C PHE A 98 11.88 -0.34 14.92
N GLN A 99 12.93 -1.11 14.62
CA GLN A 99 13.09 -1.75 13.33
C GLN A 99 12.33 -3.10 13.36
N PRO A 100 11.30 -3.29 12.53
CA PRO A 100 10.50 -4.50 12.54
C PRO A 100 11.23 -5.65 11.86
N GLU A 101 10.80 -6.86 12.20
CA GLU A 101 11.16 -8.12 11.60
C GLU A 101 10.00 -8.62 10.73
N TYR A 102 10.29 -9.25 9.59
CA TYR A 102 9.30 -9.89 8.74
C TYR A 102 9.15 -11.38 9.09
N CYS A 103 7.95 -11.79 9.48
CA CYS A 103 7.71 -13.09 10.12
C CYS A 103 7.49 -14.30 9.18
N MET A 104 7.44 -14.10 7.87
CA MET A 104 7.19 -15.16 6.87
C MET A 104 8.47 -15.60 6.13
N TYR A 105 9.60 -15.62 6.86
CA TYR A 105 10.95 -15.94 6.38
C TYR A 105 11.44 -15.03 5.24
N LEU A 106 12.34 -14.12 5.58
CA LEU A 106 13.09 -13.29 4.63
C LEU A 106 14.59 -13.63 4.75
N PRO A 107 15.40 -13.50 3.67
CA PRO A 107 16.85 -13.61 3.78
C PRO A 107 17.39 -12.61 4.81
N ALA A 108 18.39 -13.02 5.60
CA ALA A 108 18.96 -12.19 6.67
C ALA A 108 19.45 -10.82 6.17
N GLU A 109 20.08 -10.78 4.98
CA GLU A 109 20.50 -9.53 4.33
C GLU A 109 19.32 -8.56 4.13
N THR A 110 18.14 -9.07 3.78
CA THR A 110 16.94 -8.24 3.56
C THR A 110 16.32 -7.80 4.89
N GLN A 111 16.40 -8.65 5.93
CA GLN A 111 15.88 -8.36 7.27
C GLN A 111 16.63 -7.19 7.94
N GLU A 112 17.94 -7.09 7.71
CA GLU A 112 18.79 -6.02 8.25
C GLU A 112 18.41 -4.64 7.72
N HIS A 113 17.86 -4.58 6.51
CA HIS A 113 17.52 -3.35 5.82
C HIS A 113 16.05 -2.94 6.01
N MET A 114 15.33 -3.50 6.98
CA MET A 114 13.91 -3.17 7.21
C MET A 114 13.77 -1.69 7.60
N PRO A 115 12.74 -0.98 7.12
CA PRO A 115 12.50 0.42 7.47
C PRO A 115 12.10 0.54 8.94
N TRP A 116 12.54 1.60 9.61
CA TRP A 116 12.10 1.89 10.98
C TRP A 116 10.62 2.28 11.02
N LEU A 117 9.90 1.77 12.01
CA LEU A 117 8.61 2.33 12.40
C LEU A 117 8.88 3.50 13.33
N PHE A 118 8.49 4.70 12.92
CA PHE A 118 8.76 5.95 13.64
C PHE A 118 7.92 6.06 14.90
N GLU A 119 8.41 6.80 15.89
CA GLU A 119 7.72 6.98 17.17
C GLU A 119 6.61 8.04 17.08
N PRO A 120 5.39 7.76 17.59
CA PRO A 120 4.89 6.43 17.96
C PRO A 120 4.46 5.61 16.72
N PRO A 121 4.78 4.31 16.65
CA PRO A 121 4.41 3.43 15.53
C PRO A 121 2.91 3.38 15.27
N MET A 122 2.11 3.71 16.29
CA MET A 122 0.68 3.90 16.22
C MET A 122 0.23 4.82 15.08
N LEU A 123 0.95 5.92 14.81
CA LEU A 123 0.61 6.80 13.70
C LEU A 123 0.72 6.07 12.36
N GLN A 124 1.79 5.29 12.18
CA GLN A 124 1.97 4.51 10.97
C GLN A 124 0.92 3.42 10.83
N ALA A 125 0.60 2.73 11.92
CA ALA A 125 -0.46 1.72 11.93
C ALA A 125 -1.82 2.30 11.54
N TRP A 126 -2.22 3.45 12.10
CA TRP A 126 -3.45 4.12 11.70
C TRP A 126 -3.43 4.61 10.26
N MET A 127 -2.28 5.06 9.74
CA MET A 127 -2.15 5.37 8.32
C MET A 127 -2.46 4.16 7.42
N GLN A 128 -2.04 2.94 7.79
CA GLN A 128 -2.37 1.73 7.03
C GLN A 128 -3.89 1.45 6.99
N ILE A 129 -4.66 1.94 7.96
CA ILE A 129 -6.12 1.82 7.94
C ILE A 129 -6.76 2.94 7.11
N ILE A 130 -6.31 4.18 7.33
CA ILE A 130 -6.91 5.38 6.74
C ILE A 130 -6.65 5.45 5.23
N LEU A 131 -5.44 5.10 4.78
CA LEU A 131 -5.02 5.24 3.38
C LEU A 131 -5.89 4.42 2.40
N PRO A 132 -6.12 3.11 2.61
CA PRO A 132 -7.04 2.35 1.74
C PRO A 132 -8.48 2.88 1.75
N VAL A 133 -8.95 3.42 2.89
CA VAL A 133 -10.28 4.04 2.98
C VAL A 133 -10.35 5.30 2.12
N ILE A 134 -9.33 6.17 2.19
CA ILE A 134 -9.22 7.34 1.32
C ILE A 134 -9.21 6.91 -0.16
N ALA A 135 -8.35 5.97 -0.54
CA ALA A 135 -8.29 5.44 -1.90
C ALA A 135 -9.67 4.96 -2.40
N LEU A 136 -10.39 4.20 -1.58
CA LEU A 136 -11.71 3.68 -1.91
C LEU A 136 -12.73 4.81 -2.07
N THR A 137 -12.76 5.80 -1.17
CA THR A 137 -13.71 6.93 -1.26
C THR A 137 -13.50 7.76 -2.53
N VAL A 138 -12.25 8.04 -2.91
CA VAL A 138 -11.92 8.78 -4.15
C VAL A 138 -12.38 8.00 -5.37
N VAL A 139 -12.09 6.70 -5.44
CA VAL A 139 -12.51 5.84 -6.55
C VAL A 139 -14.04 5.77 -6.65
N ILE A 140 -14.76 5.68 -5.53
CA ILE A 140 -16.23 5.68 -5.51
C ILE A 140 -16.79 7.04 -5.99
N LYS A 141 -16.21 8.15 -5.54
CA LYS A 141 -16.60 9.51 -5.99
C LYS A 141 -16.42 9.64 -7.50
N ASP A 142 -15.29 9.20 -8.03
CA ASP A 142 -15.01 9.18 -9.48
C ASP A 142 -15.97 8.31 -10.26
N TRP A 143 -16.37 7.17 -9.70
CA TRP A 143 -17.35 6.30 -10.33
C TRP A 143 -18.74 6.95 -10.39
N ARG A 144 -19.21 7.53 -9.28
CA ARG A 144 -20.53 8.17 -9.20
C ARG A 144 -20.65 9.37 -10.13
N THR A 145 -19.60 10.18 -10.21
CA THR A 145 -19.57 11.37 -11.06
C THR A 145 -19.52 11.07 -12.56
N LEU A 146 -19.05 9.88 -12.96
CA LEU A 146 -19.17 9.40 -14.35
C LEU A 146 -20.52 8.74 -14.65
N ALA A 147 -21.22 8.30 -13.60
CA ALA A 147 -22.54 7.67 -13.71
C ALA A 147 -23.71 8.67 -13.70
N GLY A 148 -23.46 9.92 -13.27
CA GLY A 148 -24.39 11.03 -13.23
C GLY A 148 -24.46 11.82 -14.53
#